data_AF-A0A9P0P9X8-F1
#
_entry.id   AF-A0A9P0P9X8-F1
#
_cell.length_a   1.000
_cell.length_b   1.000
_cell.length_c   1.000
_cell.angle_alpha   90.00
_cell.angle_beta   90.00
_cell.angle_gamma   90.00
#
_symmetry.space_group_name_H-M   'P 1'
#
loop_
_entity.id
_entity.type
_entity.pdbx_description
1 polymer ?
#
loop_
_entity_poly.entity_id
_entity_poly.type
_entity_poly.pdbx_seq_one_letter_code
_entity_poly.pdbx_strand_id
1 'polypeptide(L)'
;MSTLDLARQLNAVETICVKRELQTRCASQPFDYIFVLDFEATCWDRLDKDRGYSEIIEFPCVLYYVKKENIVAEFQEYVMPIEKPRLTAFCTELTGISQKQVDNGCPLGTCLMLFRQWLNKQMIKFGITMETPYSKCTFATWSDWDLGVCLRNECR
;
A
#
# COMPACT_ATOMS: atom_id res chain seq x y z
N MET A 1 -11.64 24.81 17.22
CA MET A 1 -12.53 25.33 16.15
C MET A 1 -11.87 24.98 14.83
N SER A 2 -12.56 24.28 13.93
CA SER A 2 -11.92 23.85 12.67
C SER A 2 -11.81 25.03 11.70
N THR A 3 -10.85 24.97 10.77
CA THR A 3 -10.68 25.95 9.70
C THR A 3 -11.95 26.10 8.86
N LEU A 4 -12.69 25.00 8.69
CA LEU A 4 -13.97 24.98 7.97
C LEU A 4 -15.06 25.75 8.73
N ASP A 5 -15.11 25.64 10.06
CA ASP A 5 -16.11 26.35 10.87
C ASP A 5 -15.87 27.86 10.86
N LEU A 6 -14.60 28.28 10.93
CA LEU A 6 -14.23 29.69 10.82
C LEU A 6 -14.53 30.24 9.42
N ALA A 7 -14.23 29.50 8.36
CA ALA A 7 -14.53 29.91 6.98
C ALA A 7 -16.04 30.06 6.74
N ARG A 8 -16.87 29.20 7.33
CA ARG A 8 -18.34 29.33 7.33
C ARG A 8 -18.80 30.59 8.05
N GLN A 9 -18.25 30.88 9.24
CA GLN A 9 -18.60 32.09 10.00
C GLN A 9 -18.24 33.38 9.27
N LEU A 10 -17.12 33.38 8.53
CA LEU A 10 -16.64 34.54 7.77
C LEU A 10 -17.31 34.68 6.40
N ASN A 11 -18.30 33.84 6.07
CA ASN A 11 -18.96 33.81 4.76
C ASN A 11 -17.98 33.65 3.58
N ALA A 12 -16.84 32.98 3.83
CA ALA A 12 -15.77 32.75 2.86
C ALA A 12 -15.89 31.38 2.17
N VAL A 13 -17.03 30.70 2.32
CA VAL A 13 -17.31 29.39 1.72
C VAL A 13 -18.46 29.53 0.75
N GLU A 14 -18.20 29.29 -0.52
CA GLU A 14 -19.24 29.09 -1.54
C GLU A 14 -19.52 27.60 -1.67
N THR A 15 -20.79 27.20 -1.54
CA THR A 15 -21.22 25.80 -1.72
C THR A 15 -21.78 25.62 -3.12
N ILE A 16 -21.02 24.98 -4.00
CA ILE A 16 -21.46 24.64 -5.34
C ILE A 16 -22.05 23.22 -5.31
N CYS A 17 -23.37 23.11 -5.49
CA CYS A 17 -24.01 21.81 -5.71
C CYS A 17 -23.73 21.34 -7.13
N VAL A 18 -22.72 20.49 -7.29
CA VAL A 18 -22.47 19.81 -8.56
C VAL A 18 -23.58 18.78 -8.76
N LYS A 19 -24.46 19.00 -9.75
CA LYS A 19 -25.32 17.93 -10.29
C LYS A 19 -24.40 16.90 -10.96
N ARG A 20 -23.91 15.93 -10.20
CA ARG A 20 -23.24 14.76 -10.76
C ARG A 20 -24.28 13.91 -11.48
N GLU A 21 -24.62 14.29 -12.71
CA GLU A 21 -24.70 13.26 -13.74
C GLU A 21 -23.26 12.83 -14.03
N LEU A 22 -22.64 12.13 -13.07
CA LEU A 22 -21.64 11.16 -13.46
C LEU A 22 -22.46 10.17 -14.28
N GLN A 23 -22.43 10.30 -15.61
CA GLN A 23 -22.58 9.13 -16.44
C GLN A 23 -21.48 8.19 -15.95
N THR A 24 -21.82 7.31 -15.02
CA THR A 24 -21.01 6.18 -14.61
C THR A 24 -20.98 5.25 -15.81
N ARG A 25 -20.26 5.65 -16.86
CA ARG A 25 -19.43 4.70 -17.57
C ARG A 25 -18.29 4.33 -16.63
N CYS A 26 -18.64 3.74 -15.49
CA CYS A 26 -17.75 2.83 -14.83
C CYS A 26 -17.62 1.72 -15.86
N ALA A 27 -16.56 1.78 -16.68
CA ALA A 27 -16.26 0.68 -17.57
C ALA A 27 -16.30 -0.58 -16.69
N SER A 28 -17.11 -1.56 -17.08
CA SER A 28 -17.17 -2.83 -16.35
C SER A 28 -15.75 -3.36 -16.27
N GLN A 29 -15.13 -3.27 -15.09
CA GLN A 29 -13.79 -3.78 -14.90
C GLN A 29 -13.87 -5.32 -14.77
N PRO A 30 -12.88 -6.08 -15.29
CA PRO A 30 -13.00 -7.53 -15.47
C PRO A 30 -12.66 -8.39 -14.23
N PHE A 31 -12.16 -7.78 -13.16
CA PHE A 31 -11.64 -8.44 -11.96
C PHE A 31 -12.70 -8.59 -10.86
N ASP A 32 -12.86 -9.77 -10.28
CA ASP A 32 -13.67 -9.94 -9.07
C ASP A 32 -12.89 -9.52 -7.81
N TYR A 33 -11.58 -9.68 -7.82
CA TYR A 33 -10.69 -9.45 -6.69
C TYR A 33 -9.52 -8.54 -7.04
N ILE A 34 -9.04 -7.76 -6.08
CA ILE A 34 -7.87 -6.91 -6.24
C ILE A 34 -6.95 -7.12 -5.03
N PHE A 35 -5.70 -7.47 -5.29
CA PHE A 35 -4.65 -7.43 -4.27
C PHE A 35 -4.10 -6.00 -4.23
N VAL A 36 -4.54 -5.22 -3.25
CA VAL A 36 -4.04 -3.85 -3.05
C VAL A 36 -2.80 -3.93 -2.18
N LEU A 37 -1.70 -3.37 -2.65
CA LEU A 37 -0.38 -3.40 -2.05
C LEU A 37 0.15 -1.97 -1.90
N ASP A 38 0.85 -1.70 -0.80
CA ASP A 38 1.37 -0.37 -0.49
C ASP A 38 2.58 -0.52 0.44
N PHE A 39 3.81 -0.39 -0.07
CA PHE A 39 4.99 -0.59 0.77
C PHE A 39 5.32 0.66 1.58
N GLU A 40 5.70 0.44 2.84
CA GLU A 40 6.49 1.44 3.56
C GLU A 40 7.97 1.11 3.40
N ALA A 41 8.80 2.13 3.23
CA ALA A 41 10.24 1.97 3.07
C ALA A 41 11.05 2.97 3.90
N THR A 42 12.32 2.64 4.13
CA THR A 42 13.29 3.58 4.71
C THR A 42 13.35 4.86 3.88
N CYS A 43 13.32 6.00 4.56
CA CYS A 43 13.36 7.30 3.93
C CYS A 43 14.14 8.33 4.76
N TRP A 44 14.48 9.44 4.12
CA TRP A 44 15.38 10.47 4.66
C TRP A 44 14.80 11.85 4.41
N ASP A 45 15.11 12.79 5.31
CA ASP A 45 14.79 14.19 5.11
C ASP A 45 15.60 14.74 3.90
N ARG A 46 15.08 15.80 3.27
CA ARG A 46 15.78 16.53 2.21
C ARG A 46 17.13 17.11 2.65
N LEU A 47 17.40 17.24 3.93
CA LEU A 47 18.68 17.73 4.46
C LEU A 47 19.68 16.61 4.79
N ASP A 48 19.24 15.35 4.82
CA ASP A 48 20.12 14.22 5.11
C ASP A 48 21.11 14.00 3.96
N LYS A 49 22.40 13.92 4.33
CA LYS A 49 23.52 13.75 3.40
C LYS A 49 23.91 12.29 3.16
N ASP A 50 23.58 11.41 4.10
CA ASP A 50 23.89 9.97 4.06
C ASP A 50 22.63 9.17 3.69
N ARG A 51 22.11 9.43 2.48
CA ARG A 51 20.92 8.73 1.98
C ARG A 51 21.32 7.39 1.36
N GLY A 52 20.63 6.34 1.78
CA GLY A 52 20.69 5.03 1.13
C GLY A 52 19.66 4.90 0.01
N TYR A 53 19.62 3.72 -0.59
CA TYR A 53 18.44 3.27 -1.32
C TYR A 53 17.35 2.90 -0.31
N SER A 54 16.10 3.17 -0.67
CA SER A 54 14.95 2.76 0.15
C SER A 54 14.84 1.24 0.22
N GLU A 55 14.68 0.73 1.44
CA GLU A 55 14.47 -0.68 1.78
C GLU A 55 13.05 -0.81 2.35
N ILE A 56 12.28 -1.82 1.93
CA ILE A 56 10.95 -2.10 2.45
C ILE A 56 11.06 -2.39 3.95
N ILE A 57 10.21 -1.73 4.74
CA ILE A 57 10.11 -1.89 6.19
C ILE A 57 8.71 -2.34 6.64
N GLU A 58 7.71 -2.25 5.76
CA GLU A 58 6.40 -2.89 5.94
C GLU A 58 5.88 -3.42 4.60
N PHE A 59 5.32 -4.62 4.63
CA PHE A 59 4.75 -5.30 3.46
C PHE A 59 3.27 -5.60 3.72
N PRO A 60 2.37 -4.62 3.61
CA PRO A 60 0.95 -4.85 3.70
C PRO A 60 0.36 -5.23 2.33
N CYS A 61 -0.65 -6.08 2.37
CA CYS A 61 -1.49 -6.35 1.21
C CYS A 61 -2.90 -6.74 1.67
N VAL A 62 -3.91 -6.16 1.02
CA VAL A 62 -5.31 -6.55 1.25
C VAL A 62 -5.90 -7.18 0.00
N LEU A 63 -6.68 -8.23 0.21
CA LEU A 63 -7.51 -8.81 -0.83
C LEU A 63 -8.89 -8.14 -0.78
N TYR A 64 -9.17 -7.30 -1.75
CA TYR A 64 -10.43 -6.59 -1.91
C TYR A 64 -11.37 -7.37 -2.84
N TYR A 65 -12.61 -7.60 -2.42
CA TYR A 65 -13.65 -8.21 -3.23
C TYR A 65 -14.57 -7.14 -3.82
N VAL A 66 -14.48 -6.93 -5.13
CA VAL A 66 -15.11 -5.79 -5.82
C VAL A 66 -16.62 -5.84 -5.71
N LYS A 67 -17.25 -6.99 -5.98
CA LYS A 67 -18.72 -7.08 -6.04
C LYS A 67 -19.41 -6.78 -4.71
N LYS A 68 -18.74 -7.06 -3.58
CA LYS A 68 -19.28 -6.78 -2.23
C LYS A 68 -18.63 -5.56 -1.57
N GLU A 69 -17.73 -4.88 -2.27
CA GLU A 69 -17.03 -3.68 -1.83
C GLU A 69 -16.34 -3.83 -0.46
N ASN A 70 -15.73 -4.98 -0.20
CA ASN A 70 -15.15 -5.27 1.11
C ASN A 70 -13.79 -5.96 1.04
N ILE A 71 -12.97 -5.72 2.07
CA ILE A 71 -11.74 -6.47 2.29
C ILE A 71 -12.10 -7.85 2.84
N VAL A 72 -11.52 -8.90 2.27
CA VAL A 72 -11.82 -10.31 2.61
C VAL A 72 -10.62 -11.07 3.17
N ALA A 73 -9.41 -10.52 3.03
CA ALA A 73 -8.21 -11.00 3.68
C ALA A 73 -7.16 -9.89 3.74
N GLU A 74 -6.25 -9.98 4.71
CA GLU A 74 -5.16 -9.04 4.90
C GLU A 74 -3.87 -9.84 5.17
N PHE A 75 -2.76 -9.26 4.75
CA PHE A 75 -1.38 -9.66 5.04
C PHE A 75 -0.64 -8.42 5.48
N GLN A 76 0.17 -8.55 6.52
CA GLN A 76 1.02 -7.48 7.01
C GLN A 76 2.21 -8.11 7.70
N GLU A 77 3.41 -7.73 7.28
CA GLU A 77 4.67 -8.11 7.91
C GLU A 77 5.59 -6.89 7.97
N TYR A 78 6.28 -6.73 9.10
CA TYR A 78 7.40 -5.79 9.18
C TYR A 78 8.65 -6.43 8.64
N VAL A 79 9.43 -5.65 7.90
CA VAL A 79 10.68 -6.09 7.27
C VAL A 79 11.85 -5.39 7.95
N MET A 80 12.89 -6.17 8.26
CA MET A 80 14.12 -5.64 8.84
C MET A 80 15.06 -5.14 7.73
N PRO A 81 15.36 -3.82 7.64
CA PRO A 81 16.32 -3.30 6.69
C PRO A 81 17.75 -3.74 7.06
N ILE A 82 18.58 -4.04 6.06
CA ILE A 82 19.92 -4.61 6.21
C ILE A 82 21.01 -3.56 5.92
N GLU A 83 20.83 -2.73 4.89
CA GLU A 83 21.83 -1.74 4.45
C GLU A 83 21.86 -0.53 5.39
N LYS A 84 20.68 -0.03 5.80
CA LYS A 84 20.53 1.03 6.80
C LYS A 84 19.54 0.59 7.89
N PRO A 85 19.96 -0.26 8.85
CA PRO A 85 19.08 -0.84 9.86
C PRO A 85 18.43 0.17 10.83
N ARG A 86 18.94 1.40 10.90
CA ARG A 86 18.46 2.44 11.80
C ARG A 86 17.55 3.40 11.06
N LEU A 87 16.28 3.44 11.45
CA LEU A 87 15.30 4.38 10.92
C LEU A 87 15.68 5.81 11.32
N THR A 88 15.50 6.75 10.40
CA THR A 88 15.61 8.17 10.73
C THR A 88 14.38 8.62 11.54
N ALA A 89 14.50 9.73 12.26
CA ALA A 89 13.36 10.33 12.94
C ALA A 89 12.26 10.73 11.94
N PHE A 90 12.66 11.27 10.77
CA PHE A 90 11.74 11.60 9.68
C PHE A 90 10.96 10.38 9.19
N CYS A 91 11.64 9.25 8.95
CA CYS A 91 10.99 8.02 8.52
C CYS A 91 10.00 7.48 9.55
N THR A 92 10.40 7.49 10.83
CA THR A 92 9.53 7.07 11.94
C THR A 92 8.29 7.97 12.06
N GLU A 93 8.44 9.28 11.90
CA GLU A 93 7.33 10.24 11.96
C GLU A 93 6.38 10.11 10.78
N LEU A 94 6.92 9.91 9.58
CA LEU A 94 6.13 9.81 8.35
C LEU A 94 5.32 8.51 8.28
N THR A 95 5.94 7.38 8.62
CA THR A 95 5.34 6.05 8.48
C THR A 95 4.64 5.57 9.75
N GLY A 96 4.99 6.13 10.92
CA GLY A 96 4.56 5.64 12.21
C GLY A 96 5.23 4.34 12.67
N ILE A 97 6.17 3.79 11.88
CA ILE A 97 6.88 2.55 12.18
C ILE A 97 8.04 2.83 13.12
N SER A 98 8.02 2.20 14.29
CA SER A 98 9.09 2.30 15.29
C SER A 98 10.28 1.42 14.95
N GLN A 99 11.47 1.81 15.45
CA GLN A 99 12.67 0.99 15.36
C GLN A 99 12.45 -0.43 15.91
N LYS A 100 11.65 -0.58 16.97
CA LYS A 100 11.34 -1.89 17.56
C LYS A 100 10.55 -2.79 16.60
N GLN A 101 9.66 -2.23 15.76
CA GLN A 101 8.90 -3.02 14.78
C GLN A 101 9.84 -3.61 13.73
N VAL A 102 10.74 -2.80 13.16
CA VAL A 102 11.69 -3.30 12.15
C VAL A 102 12.77 -4.20 12.76
N ASP A 103 13.22 -3.94 13.99
CA ASP A 103 14.17 -4.82 14.71
C ASP A 103 13.58 -6.22 14.96
N ASN A 104 12.25 -6.34 15.08
CA ASN A 104 11.55 -7.63 15.21
C ASN A 104 10.96 -8.12 13.88
N GLY A 105 11.16 -7.37 12.79
CA GLY A 105 10.72 -7.72 11.45
C GLY A 105 11.51 -8.91 10.90
N CYS A 106 10.98 -9.53 9.86
CA CYS A 106 11.69 -10.61 9.16
C CYS A 106 12.55 -10.05 8.01
N PRO A 107 13.61 -10.75 7.58
CA PRO A 107 14.33 -10.37 6.37
C PRO A 107 13.40 -10.41 5.14
N LEU A 108 13.61 -9.52 4.17
CA LEU A 108 12.74 -9.41 2.98
C LEU A 108 12.49 -10.75 2.27
N GLY A 109 13.53 -11.58 2.11
CA GLY A 109 13.38 -12.90 1.48
C GLY A 109 12.41 -13.83 2.22
N THR A 110 12.37 -13.72 3.56
CA THR A 110 11.40 -14.45 4.39
C THR A 110 10.00 -13.84 4.22
N CYS A 111 9.88 -12.51 4.22
CA CYS A 111 8.63 -11.81 3.98
C CYS A 111 8.00 -12.21 2.63
N LEU A 112 8.79 -12.25 1.55
CA LEU A 112 8.34 -12.67 0.22
C LEU A 112 7.87 -14.13 0.19
N MET A 113 8.55 -15.01 0.92
CA MET A 113 8.11 -16.40 1.08
C MET A 113 6.76 -16.49 1.81
N LEU A 114 6.61 -15.77 2.94
CA LEU A 114 5.37 -15.72 3.71
C LEU A 114 4.23 -15.12 2.88
N PHE A 115 4.49 -14.05 2.14
CA PHE A 115 3.55 -13.41 1.24
C PHE A 115 3.09 -14.38 0.14
N ARG A 116 4.02 -15.11 -0.49
CA ARG A 116 3.67 -16.14 -1.49
C ARG A 116 2.79 -17.25 -0.91
N GLN A 117 3.08 -17.71 0.31
CA GLN A 117 2.26 -18.72 0.98
C GLN A 117 0.86 -18.19 1.29
N TRP A 118 0.76 -16.95 1.79
CA TRP A 118 -0.51 -16.28 2.03
C TRP A 118 -1.30 -16.11 0.73
N LEU A 119 -0.66 -15.64 -0.34
CA LEU A 119 -1.27 -15.44 -1.66
C LEU A 119 -1.90 -16.74 -2.17
N ASN A 120 -1.12 -17.83 -2.19
CA ASN A 120 -1.61 -19.15 -2.60
C ASN A 120 -2.79 -19.63 -1.74
N LYS A 121 -2.72 -19.42 -0.42
CA LYS A 121 -3.80 -19.78 0.50
C LYS A 121 -5.08 -19.01 0.19
N GLN A 122 -5.00 -17.69 -0.06
CA GLN A 122 -6.18 -16.91 -0.42
C GLN A 122 -6.71 -17.29 -1.80
N MET A 123 -5.83 -17.53 -2.78
CA MET A 123 -6.24 -17.95 -4.10
C MET A 123 -7.03 -19.26 -4.08
N ILE A 124 -6.56 -20.26 -3.32
CA ILE A 124 -7.29 -21.52 -3.13
C ILE A 124 -8.62 -21.28 -2.41
N LYS A 125 -8.61 -20.51 -1.32
CA LYS A 125 -9.81 -20.23 -0.50
C LYS A 125 -10.92 -19.55 -1.28
N PHE A 126 -10.57 -18.61 -2.15
CA PHE A 126 -11.53 -17.79 -2.91
C PHE A 126 -11.71 -18.25 -4.36
N GLY A 127 -11.08 -19.36 -4.77
CA GLY A 127 -11.17 -19.91 -6.12
C GLY A 127 -10.60 -18.98 -7.20
N ILE A 128 -9.54 -18.24 -6.88
CA ILE A 128 -8.87 -17.30 -7.77
C ILE A 128 -7.84 -18.06 -8.62
N THR A 129 -7.89 -17.90 -9.95
CA THR A 129 -6.91 -18.49 -10.88
C THR A 129 -6.26 -17.41 -11.72
N MET A 130 -4.94 -17.50 -11.91
CA MET A 130 -4.18 -16.59 -12.79
C MET A 130 -3.83 -17.22 -14.15
N GLU A 131 -4.32 -18.44 -14.41
CA GLU A 131 -3.96 -19.24 -15.59
C GLU A 131 -4.77 -18.89 -16.84
N THR A 132 -5.82 -18.08 -16.71
CA THR A 132 -6.66 -17.70 -17.84
C THR A 132 -6.53 -16.21 -18.13
N PRO A 133 -6.65 -15.78 -19.41
CA PRO A 133 -6.77 -14.37 -19.76
C PRO A 133 -8.00 -13.68 -19.14
N TYR A 134 -8.88 -14.45 -18.48
CA TYR A 134 -9.99 -13.99 -17.66
C TYR A 134 -9.67 -14.10 -16.15
N SER A 135 -8.40 -13.95 -15.76
CA SER A 135 -7.98 -13.85 -14.37
C SER A 135 -8.89 -12.84 -13.68
N LYS A 136 -9.68 -13.33 -12.73
CA LYS A 136 -10.61 -12.52 -11.93
C LYS A 136 -9.87 -11.74 -10.86
N CYS A 137 -8.55 -11.66 -10.90
CA CYS A 137 -7.77 -10.81 -10.02
C CYS A 137 -6.62 -10.06 -10.71
N THR A 138 -6.25 -8.94 -10.10
CA THR A 138 -5.04 -8.18 -10.41
C THR A 138 -4.42 -7.64 -9.12
N PHE A 139 -3.18 -7.17 -9.21
CA PHE A 139 -2.58 -6.29 -8.21
C PHE A 139 -2.93 -4.83 -8.51
N ALA A 140 -3.00 -4.01 -7.46
CA ALA A 140 -3.13 -2.57 -7.54
C ALA A 140 -2.21 -1.91 -6.50
N THR A 141 -1.57 -0.82 -6.90
CA THR A 141 -0.66 0.00 -6.08
C THR A 141 -0.96 1.47 -6.31
N TRP A 142 -0.48 2.35 -5.43
CA TRP A 142 -0.54 3.78 -5.66
C TRP A 142 0.73 4.25 -6.37
N SER A 143 0.62 4.46 -7.69
CA SER A 143 1.75 4.73 -8.61
C SER A 143 2.59 3.50 -8.98
N ASP A 144 3.65 3.71 -9.76
CA ASP A 144 4.61 2.68 -10.17
C ASP A 144 5.72 2.46 -9.13
N TRP A 145 5.73 3.23 -8.04
CA TRP A 145 6.81 3.22 -7.08
C TRP A 145 6.97 1.86 -6.38
N ASP A 146 5.90 1.23 -5.88
CA ASP A 146 5.99 -0.02 -5.11
C ASP A 146 6.65 -1.17 -5.90
N LEU A 147 6.07 -1.52 -7.05
CA LEU A 147 6.49 -2.68 -7.84
C LEU A 147 7.54 -2.33 -8.89
N GLY A 148 7.47 -1.12 -9.46
CA GLY A 148 8.34 -0.68 -10.54
C GLY A 148 9.69 -0.15 -10.05
N VAL A 149 9.75 0.35 -8.81
CA VAL A 149 10.93 1.00 -8.23
C VAL A 149 11.39 0.31 -6.95
N CYS A 150 10.59 0.33 -5.88
CA CYS A 150 10.97 -0.10 -4.54
C CYS A 150 11.36 -1.58 -4.49
N LEU A 151 10.40 -2.49 -4.71
CA LEU A 151 10.68 -3.93 -4.71
C LEU A 151 11.70 -4.33 -5.78
N ARG A 152 11.64 -3.69 -6.95
CA ARG A 152 12.58 -3.95 -8.04
C ARG A 152 14.02 -3.62 -7.65
N ASN A 153 14.25 -2.53 -6.94
CA ASN A 153 15.58 -2.11 -6.53
C ASN A 153 16.08 -2.94 -5.36
N GLU A 154 15.21 -3.29 -4.42
CA GLU A 154 15.59 -4.08 -3.25
C GLU A 154 15.88 -5.54 -3.58
N CYS A 155 15.33 -6.07 -4.69
CA CYS A 155 15.63 -7.42 -5.18
C CYS A 155 16.90 -7.51 -6.06
N ARG A 156 17.71 -6.45 -6.16
CA ARG A 156 18.96 -6.46 -6.94
C ARG A 156 20.15 -6.86 -6.10
#